data_AF-A0A0K1EMP1-F1
#
_entry.id   AF-A0A0K1EMP1-F1
#
_cell.length_a   1.000
_cell.length_b   1.000
_cell.length_c   1.000
_cell.angle_alpha   90.00
_cell.angle_beta   90.00
_cell.angle_gamma   90.00
#
_symmetry.space_group_name_H-M   'P 1'
#
loop_
_entity.id
_entity.type
_entity.pdbx_description
1 polymer ?
#
loop_
_entity_poly.entity_id
_entity_poly.type
_entity_poly.pdbx_seq_one_letter_code
_entity_poly.pdbx_strand_id
1 'polypeptide(L)'
;MRCVVLRPDALLASVFGSVTLLVAGCGSEPRDLDPEPEPEEEACPADAPPTRTASCVLSFTPGEGSGFGMEEYPEIVYGPPHGGSSSSGSLHVLSLGKGGEIALGFGGNTIVDGPGPDFIVFENPFLVGGDPMKVFKELGEVSVSADGETWTTFPCQADAYPYEGCAGWRPVLATPDSGEGMFNPEVAGGDPFDLAELGLSEVRFVRVRDISNFGAADTAGFDLDAIAIVNPSR
;
A
#
# COMPACT_ATOMS: atom_id res chain seq x y z
N MET A 1 44.89 30.22 -2.68
CA MET A 1 45.86 30.81 -1.72
C MET A 1 45.27 32.08 -1.11
N ARG A 2 45.60 32.34 0.17
CA ARG A 2 44.96 33.26 1.14
C ARG A 2 44.91 34.76 0.79
N CYS A 3 43.87 35.40 1.33
CA CYS A 3 43.68 36.84 1.57
C CYS A 3 44.79 37.52 2.36
N VAL A 4 44.98 38.83 2.15
CA VAL A 4 45.32 39.81 3.20
C VAL A 4 44.58 41.14 2.90
N VAL A 5 43.99 41.71 3.94
CA VAL A 5 43.16 42.92 4.00
C VAL A 5 44.01 44.11 4.44
N LEU A 6 43.80 45.32 3.90
CA LEU A 6 44.01 46.57 4.63
C LEU A 6 43.04 47.66 4.15
N ARG A 7 42.35 48.30 5.09
CA ARG A 7 41.58 49.55 4.89
C ARG A 7 42.41 50.74 5.39
N PRO A 8 42.17 51.95 4.85
CA PRO A 8 42.36 53.16 5.64
C PRO A 8 41.10 54.04 5.69
N ASP A 9 40.79 54.43 6.92
CA ASP A 9 40.56 55.78 7.44
C ASP A 9 39.54 56.76 6.86
N ALA A 10 38.91 57.42 7.84
CA ALA A 10 37.84 58.40 7.78
C ALA A 10 38.30 59.79 7.28
N LEU A 11 37.34 60.59 6.80
CA LEU A 11 36.96 61.88 7.42
C LEU A 11 35.85 62.60 6.61
N LEU A 12 34.77 62.93 7.34
CA LEU A 12 34.03 64.22 7.40
C LEU A 12 33.60 64.97 6.11
N ALA A 13 32.28 64.92 5.91
CA ALA A 13 31.31 66.03 5.85
C ALA A 13 31.29 67.07 4.71
N SER A 14 30.07 67.21 4.15
CA SER A 14 29.30 68.46 3.94
C SER A 14 29.01 68.94 2.49
N VAL A 15 27.74 68.69 2.11
CA VAL A 15 26.76 69.59 1.42
C VAL A 15 27.05 70.07 -0.02
N PHE A 16 26.11 69.83 -0.95
CA PHE A 16 25.40 70.85 -1.77
C PHE A 16 24.58 70.21 -2.91
N GLY A 17 23.38 70.77 -3.15
CA GLY A 17 22.93 71.11 -4.51
C GLY A 17 22.07 70.10 -5.28
N SER A 18 20.80 70.49 -5.50
CA SER A 18 19.76 69.82 -6.29
C SER A 18 19.95 69.97 -7.81
N VAL A 19 19.69 68.92 -8.62
CA VAL A 19 19.31 69.01 -10.05
C VAL A 19 18.41 67.83 -10.46
N THR A 20 17.32 68.14 -11.15
CA THR A 20 16.28 67.26 -11.73
C THR A 20 16.62 66.86 -13.18
N LEU A 21 16.29 65.63 -13.64
CA LEU A 21 15.41 65.30 -14.80
C LEU A 21 15.59 63.86 -15.39
N LEU A 22 14.45 63.19 -15.56
CA LEU A 22 14.01 61.97 -16.30
C LEU A 22 14.97 61.07 -17.11
N VAL A 23 14.76 59.74 -17.00
CA VAL A 23 14.43 58.83 -18.14
C VAL A 23 13.45 57.73 -17.69
N ALA A 24 12.47 57.44 -18.54
CA ALA A 24 11.43 56.41 -18.40
C ALA A 24 11.90 55.00 -18.82
N GLY A 25 11.25 53.96 -18.29
CA GLY A 25 11.36 52.60 -18.83
C GLY A 25 10.45 51.61 -18.10
N CYS A 26 9.26 51.37 -18.64
CA CYS A 26 8.42 50.22 -18.29
C CYS A 26 9.00 48.95 -18.93
N GLY A 27 9.05 47.87 -18.16
CA GLY A 27 9.36 46.54 -18.65
C GLY A 27 9.28 45.54 -17.51
N SER A 28 8.06 45.17 -17.09
CA SER A 28 7.87 43.94 -16.33
C SER A 28 8.02 42.78 -17.31
N GLU A 29 9.08 41.99 -17.15
CA GLU A 29 9.25 40.73 -17.86
C GLU A 29 8.01 39.86 -17.64
N PRO A 30 7.44 39.23 -18.69
CA PRO A 30 6.39 38.25 -18.50
C PRO A 30 6.96 37.13 -17.63
N ARG A 31 6.29 36.85 -16.51
CA ARG A 31 6.49 35.57 -15.81
C ARG A 31 6.01 34.50 -16.76
N ASP A 32 6.94 33.65 -17.20
CA ASP A 32 6.59 32.40 -17.84
C ASP A 32 5.57 31.69 -16.94
N LEU A 33 4.38 31.46 -17.49
CA LEU A 33 3.35 30.68 -16.84
C LEU A 33 3.92 29.27 -16.67
N ASP A 34 3.98 28.79 -15.42
CA ASP A 34 4.33 27.40 -15.14
C ASP A 34 3.45 26.49 -16.03
N PRO A 35 4.02 25.44 -16.65
CA PRO A 35 3.22 24.50 -17.43
C PRO A 35 2.12 23.95 -16.53
N GLU A 36 0.88 23.92 -17.05
CA GLU A 36 -0.23 23.27 -16.37
C GLU A 36 0.18 21.82 -16.06
N PRO A 37 -0.11 21.30 -14.84
CA PRO A 37 0.25 19.93 -14.50
C PRO A 37 -0.40 18.99 -15.51
N GLU A 38 0.42 18.18 -16.18
CA GLU A 38 -0.04 17.03 -16.96
C GLU A 38 -0.99 16.21 -16.07
N PRO A 39 -2.14 15.72 -16.59
CA PRO A 39 -3.07 14.94 -15.79
C PRO A 39 -2.34 13.72 -15.20
N GLU A 40 -2.39 13.57 -13.89
CA GLU A 40 -1.83 12.41 -13.18
C GLU A 40 -2.48 11.15 -13.75
N GLU A 41 -1.66 10.26 -14.33
CA GLU A 41 -2.12 8.96 -14.84
C GLU A 41 -2.77 8.19 -13.68
N GLU A 42 -4.03 7.75 -13.84
CA GLU A 42 -4.75 7.05 -12.77
C GLU A 42 -3.96 5.81 -12.32
N ALA A 43 -3.68 5.68 -11.03
CA ALA A 43 -2.84 4.58 -10.50
C ALA A 43 -3.43 3.18 -10.74
N CYS A 44 -4.76 3.08 -10.90
CA CYS A 44 -5.49 1.84 -11.14
C CYS A 44 -6.62 2.03 -12.19
N PRO A 45 -6.28 2.16 -13.49
CA PRO A 45 -7.26 2.43 -14.53
C PRO A 45 -8.30 1.31 -14.64
N ALA A 46 -9.58 1.68 -14.78
CA ALA A 46 -10.68 0.72 -14.89
C ALA A 46 -10.65 -0.08 -16.22
N ASP A 47 -9.96 0.43 -17.23
CA ASP A 47 -9.80 -0.22 -18.55
C ASP A 47 -8.52 -1.07 -18.66
N ALA A 48 -7.74 -1.18 -17.57
CA ALA A 48 -6.59 -2.08 -17.52
C ALA A 48 -7.00 -3.55 -17.74
N PRO A 49 -6.11 -4.42 -18.24
CA PRO A 49 -6.42 -5.84 -18.38
C PRO A 49 -6.91 -6.45 -17.05
N PRO A 50 -8.02 -7.21 -17.05
CA PRO A 50 -8.56 -7.81 -15.83
C PRO A 50 -7.66 -8.91 -15.28
N THR A 51 -7.42 -8.91 -13.98
CA THR A 51 -6.61 -9.91 -13.25
C THR A 51 -7.39 -10.45 -12.05
N ARG A 52 -7.17 -11.72 -11.67
CA ARG A 52 -7.77 -12.28 -10.43
C ARG A 52 -6.86 -12.12 -9.21
N THR A 53 -5.76 -11.40 -9.37
CA THR A 53 -4.79 -11.09 -8.32
C THR A 53 -4.42 -9.62 -8.43
N ALA A 54 -3.92 -9.01 -7.37
CA ALA A 54 -3.54 -7.61 -7.43
C ALA A 54 -2.59 -7.32 -8.61
N SER A 55 -2.79 -6.18 -9.26
CA SER A 55 -2.00 -5.74 -10.42
C SER A 55 -1.82 -4.23 -10.51
N CYS A 56 -2.27 -3.48 -9.51
CA CYS A 56 -1.97 -2.07 -9.33
C CYS A 56 -1.99 -1.72 -7.85
N VAL A 57 -1.15 -0.77 -7.45
CA VAL A 57 -1.18 -0.17 -6.11
C VAL A 57 -1.87 1.19 -6.21
N LEU A 58 -3.01 1.33 -5.54
CA LEU A 58 -3.71 2.60 -5.41
C LEU A 58 -2.97 3.53 -4.44
N SER A 59 -2.52 3.00 -3.31
CA SER A 59 -1.71 3.73 -2.33
C SER A 59 -0.93 2.77 -1.43
N PHE A 60 0.22 3.22 -0.93
CA PHE A 60 0.99 2.52 0.09
C PHE A 60 1.59 3.53 1.07
N THR A 61 1.28 3.36 2.35
CA THR A 61 1.85 4.14 3.46
C THR A 61 2.58 3.19 4.40
N PRO A 62 3.92 3.10 4.32
CA PRO A 62 4.69 2.22 5.19
C PRO A 62 4.64 2.71 6.64
N GLY A 63 4.50 1.75 7.56
CA GLY A 63 4.58 1.95 9.00
C GLY A 63 6.02 1.90 9.53
N GLU A 64 6.18 2.11 10.83
CA GLU A 64 7.48 2.00 11.48
C GLU A 64 8.02 0.57 11.35
N GLY A 65 9.27 0.43 10.90
CA GLY A 65 9.90 -0.88 10.75
C GLY A 65 9.46 -1.66 9.51
N SER A 66 8.78 -1.02 8.55
CA SER A 66 8.69 -1.53 7.17
C SER A 66 10.06 -1.53 6.49
N GLY A 67 10.26 -2.39 5.48
CA GLY A 67 11.47 -2.37 4.65
C GLY A 67 11.71 -3.64 3.83
N PHE A 68 11.27 -4.79 4.32
CA PHE A 68 11.39 -6.07 3.64
C PHE A 68 10.47 -6.10 2.42
N GLY A 69 10.97 -6.65 1.31
CA GLY A 69 10.27 -6.67 0.02
C GLY A 69 10.33 -5.38 -0.80
N MET A 70 10.83 -4.27 -0.23
CA MET A 70 10.86 -2.96 -0.92
C MET A 70 11.71 -2.91 -2.19
N GLU A 71 12.71 -3.78 -2.34
CA GLU A 71 13.54 -3.84 -3.55
C GLU A 71 12.77 -4.38 -4.77
N GLU A 72 11.71 -5.15 -4.53
CA GLU A 72 10.84 -5.77 -5.55
C GLU A 72 9.46 -5.10 -5.61
N TYR A 73 9.25 -4.01 -4.87
CA TYR A 73 8.00 -3.27 -4.86
C TYR A 73 7.86 -2.40 -6.14
N PRO A 74 6.67 -2.37 -6.80
CA PRO A 74 5.41 -2.97 -6.37
C PRO A 74 5.17 -4.43 -6.81
N GLU A 75 6.03 -5.01 -7.64
CA GLU A 75 5.81 -6.32 -8.26
C GLU A 75 5.66 -7.47 -7.25
N ILE A 76 6.28 -7.37 -6.07
CA ILE A 76 6.22 -8.40 -5.01
C ILE A 76 4.82 -8.65 -4.44
N VAL A 77 3.89 -7.70 -4.56
CA VAL A 77 2.49 -7.86 -4.10
C VAL A 77 1.53 -8.18 -5.25
N TYR A 78 2.05 -8.38 -6.46
CA TYR A 78 1.26 -8.75 -7.63
C TYR A 78 1.31 -10.24 -7.89
N GLY A 79 0.29 -10.74 -8.59
CA GLY A 79 0.27 -12.13 -9.05
C GLY A 79 -0.13 -13.14 -7.97
N PRO A 80 0.19 -14.44 -8.19
CA PRO A 80 -0.25 -15.51 -7.30
C PRO A 80 0.43 -15.45 -5.93
N PRO A 81 -0.17 -16.01 -4.87
CA PRO A 81 0.51 -16.17 -3.59
C PRO A 81 1.71 -17.11 -3.72
N HIS A 82 2.73 -16.84 -2.93
CA HIS A 82 3.97 -17.61 -2.80
C HIS A 82 4.06 -18.25 -1.42
N GLY A 83 3.01 -18.97 -1.01
CA GLY A 83 2.94 -19.61 0.30
C GLY A 83 4.07 -20.58 0.62
N GLY A 84 4.33 -20.73 1.93
CA GLY A 84 5.27 -21.71 2.45
C GLY A 84 4.59 -23.05 2.79
N SER A 85 4.55 -23.38 4.08
CA SER A 85 3.86 -24.55 4.61
C SER A 85 3.06 -24.15 5.84
N SER A 86 2.26 -25.07 6.39
CA SER A 86 1.59 -24.83 7.68
C SER A 86 2.55 -24.44 8.80
N SER A 87 3.84 -24.80 8.69
CA SER A 87 4.85 -24.64 9.74
C SER A 87 5.95 -23.64 9.36
N SER A 88 5.82 -22.94 8.23
CA SER A 88 6.82 -21.98 7.75
C SER A 88 6.20 -20.94 6.83
N GLY A 89 6.47 -19.66 7.08
CA GLY A 89 6.20 -18.60 6.12
C GLY A 89 7.10 -18.65 4.88
N SER A 90 6.72 -17.86 3.88
CA SER A 90 7.47 -17.44 2.70
C SER A 90 8.35 -16.22 2.99
N LEU A 91 9.21 -15.90 2.03
CA LEU A 91 9.99 -14.65 1.98
C LEU A 91 9.54 -13.74 0.82
N HIS A 92 8.52 -14.15 0.06
CA HIS A 92 7.94 -13.33 -0.99
C HIS A 92 6.81 -12.50 -0.40
N VAL A 93 7.19 -11.47 0.35
CA VAL A 93 6.25 -10.64 1.12
C VAL A 93 6.74 -9.19 1.17
N LEU A 94 5.80 -8.26 1.28
CA LEU A 94 6.02 -6.86 1.60
C LEU A 94 5.62 -6.59 3.04
N SER A 95 6.58 -6.31 3.92
CA SER A 95 6.28 -5.92 5.31
C SER A 95 5.72 -4.50 5.34
N LEU A 96 4.47 -4.34 5.78
CA LEU A 96 3.80 -3.04 5.79
C LEU A 96 4.36 -2.09 6.86
N GLY A 97 5.05 -2.60 7.87
CA GLY A 97 5.44 -1.81 9.05
C GLY A 97 4.29 -1.69 10.05
N LYS A 98 4.63 -1.30 11.27
CA LYS A 98 3.65 -1.10 12.35
C LYS A 98 2.64 -0.02 11.97
N GLY A 99 1.37 -0.42 11.88
CA GLY A 99 0.28 0.47 11.47
C GLY A 99 0.33 0.91 10.00
N GLY A 100 1.21 0.31 9.18
CA GLY A 100 1.29 0.58 7.75
C GLY A 100 0.05 0.06 7.00
N GLU A 101 -0.20 0.62 5.82
CA GLU A 101 -1.41 0.36 5.05
C GLU A 101 -1.13 0.36 3.55
N ILE A 102 -1.70 -0.59 2.81
CA ILE A 102 -1.63 -0.67 1.36
C ILE A 102 -3.01 -0.92 0.76
N ALA A 103 -3.34 -0.23 -0.33
CA ALA A 103 -4.56 -0.39 -1.11
C ALA A 103 -4.21 -0.89 -2.52
N LEU A 104 -4.83 -1.99 -2.94
CA LEU A 104 -4.56 -2.69 -4.19
C LEU A 104 -5.82 -2.79 -5.06
N GLY A 105 -5.61 -2.81 -6.37
CA GLY A 105 -6.65 -3.09 -7.37
C GLY A 105 -6.27 -4.23 -8.32
N PHE A 106 -7.24 -4.66 -9.12
CA PHE A 106 -7.21 -5.93 -9.89
C PHE A 106 -7.39 -5.69 -11.39
N GLY A 107 -6.82 -4.59 -11.88
CA GLY A 107 -7.01 -4.11 -13.24
C GLY A 107 -8.48 -3.83 -13.53
N GLY A 108 -8.96 -4.25 -14.69
CA GLY A 108 -10.37 -4.14 -15.08
C GLY A 108 -11.30 -5.18 -14.47
N ASN A 109 -10.87 -5.94 -13.46
CA ASN A 109 -11.79 -6.79 -12.68
C ASN A 109 -12.30 -6.06 -11.44
N THR A 110 -13.51 -6.43 -11.04
CA THR A 110 -14.12 -6.12 -9.75
C THR A 110 -14.33 -7.42 -8.96
N ILE A 111 -14.49 -7.28 -7.64
CA ILE A 111 -14.90 -8.36 -6.74
C ILE A 111 -16.40 -8.24 -6.55
N VAL A 112 -17.17 -9.30 -6.82
CA VAL A 112 -18.62 -9.31 -6.69
C VAL A 112 -19.07 -10.30 -5.62
N ASP A 113 -20.17 -9.98 -4.93
CA ASP A 113 -20.82 -10.83 -3.95
C ASP A 113 -21.38 -12.10 -4.62
N GLY A 114 -20.72 -13.22 -4.36
CA GLY A 114 -21.11 -14.55 -4.78
C GLY A 114 -21.38 -15.48 -3.60
N PRO A 115 -21.66 -16.77 -3.84
CA PRO A 115 -21.82 -17.71 -2.74
C PRO A 115 -20.53 -17.89 -1.94
N GLY A 116 -20.54 -17.44 -0.68
CA GLY A 116 -19.40 -17.56 0.23
C GLY A 116 -18.31 -16.52 -0.07
N PRO A 117 -17.07 -16.72 0.39
CA PRO A 117 -16.04 -15.71 0.27
C PRO A 117 -15.72 -15.30 -1.18
N ASP A 118 -15.53 -14.00 -1.38
CA ASP A 118 -15.33 -13.39 -2.69
C ASP A 118 -13.87 -13.07 -3.00
N PHE A 119 -13.03 -12.96 -1.97
CA PHE A 119 -11.60 -12.79 -2.11
C PHE A 119 -10.83 -13.37 -0.91
N ILE A 120 -9.53 -13.53 -1.07
CA ILE A 120 -8.61 -14.07 -0.06
C ILE A 120 -7.41 -13.13 0.06
N VAL A 121 -7.03 -12.80 1.29
CA VAL A 121 -5.79 -12.06 1.61
C VAL A 121 -4.74 -13.05 2.12
N PHE A 122 -3.55 -12.98 1.53
CA PHE A 122 -2.41 -13.82 1.88
C PHE A 122 -1.34 -12.99 2.56
N GLU A 123 -1.08 -13.32 3.82
CA GLU A 123 0.00 -12.75 4.62
C GLU A 123 1.16 -13.76 4.62
N ASN A 124 1.62 -14.18 5.80
CA ASN A 124 2.71 -15.09 6.01
C ASN A 124 2.66 -15.88 7.34
N PRO A 125 1.49 -16.23 7.91
CA PRO A 125 1.45 -16.78 9.24
C PRO A 125 1.84 -18.26 9.23
N PHE A 126 2.30 -18.78 10.35
CA PHE A 126 2.63 -20.20 10.49
C PHE A 126 2.36 -20.75 11.90
N LEU A 127 2.13 -22.06 11.97
CA LEU A 127 1.87 -22.77 13.21
C LEU A 127 3.18 -23.05 13.96
N VAL A 128 3.32 -22.47 15.14
CA VAL A 128 4.50 -22.64 15.99
C VAL A 128 4.52 -24.07 16.54
N GLY A 129 5.50 -24.86 16.08
CA GLY A 129 5.60 -26.28 16.44
C GLY A 129 4.45 -27.14 15.91
N GLY A 130 3.72 -26.67 14.88
CA GLY A 130 2.57 -27.38 14.31
C GLY A 130 1.30 -27.35 15.17
N ASP A 131 1.26 -26.51 16.20
CA ASP A 131 0.11 -26.38 17.09
C ASP A 131 -0.91 -25.38 16.50
N PRO A 132 -2.13 -25.81 16.12
CA PRO A 132 -3.12 -24.94 15.46
C PRO A 132 -3.63 -23.81 16.36
N MET A 133 -3.39 -23.89 17.68
CA MET A 133 -3.73 -22.84 18.64
C MET A 133 -2.58 -21.85 18.87
N LYS A 134 -1.39 -22.10 18.30
CA LYS A 134 -0.22 -21.23 18.42
C LYS A 134 0.24 -20.80 17.04
N VAL A 135 -0.31 -19.68 16.60
CA VAL A 135 0.02 -19.08 15.31
C VAL A 135 1.02 -17.94 15.56
N PHE A 136 2.13 -17.93 14.83
CA PHE A 136 2.87 -16.69 14.58
C PHE A 136 2.07 -15.94 13.53
N LYS A 137 1.48 -14.82 13.96
CA LYS A 137 0.49 -14.07 13.18
C LYS A 137 0.85 -12.59 13.23
N GLU A 138 0.76 -11.92 12.11
CA GLU A 138 0.73 -10.46 12.05
C GLU A 138 -0.60 -10.08 11.42
N LEU A 139 -1.58 -9.78 12.28
CA LEU A 139 -2.94 -9.46 11.91
C LEU A 139 -3.06 -8.14 11.14
N GLY A 140 -3.96 -8.16 10.16
CA GLY A 140 -4.35 -7.00 9.36
C GLY A 140 -5.85 -6.76 9.40
N GLU A 141 -6.23 -5.49 9.50
CA GLU A 141 -7.59 -5.03 9.26
C GLU A 141 -7.82 -4.90 7.75
N VAL A 142 -8.94 -5.43 7.25
CA VAL A 142 -9.27 -5.42 5.82
C VAL A 142 -10.44 -4.49 5.57
N SER A 143 -10.29 -3.63 4.56
CA SER A 143 -11.35 -2.74 4.07
C SER A 143 -11.43 -2.80 2.56
N VAL A 144 -12.63 -2.50 2.02
CA VAL A 144 -12.91 -2.56 0.59
C VAL A 144 -13.56 -1.27 0.11
N SER A 145 -13.38 -0.98 -1.17
CA SER A 145 -13.90 0.23 -1.79
C SER A 145 -14.26 0.01 -3.26
N ALA A 146 -15.32 0.68 -3.72
CA ALA A 146 -15.69 0.71 -5.13
C ALA A 146 -14.99 1.86 -5.89
N ASP A 147 -14.61 2.93 -5.21
CA ASP A 147 -14.09 4.18 -5.80
C ASP A 147 -12.64 4.50 -5.38
N GLY A 148 -12.11 3.83 -4.36
CA GLY A 148 -10.79 4.08 -3.78
C GLY A 148 -10.77 5.21 -2.74
N GLU A 149 -11.91 5.84 -2.48
CA GLU A 149 -12.05 6.99 -1.58
C GLU A 149 -12.89 6.64 -0.35
N THR A 150 -14.01 5.95 -0.57
CA THR A 150 -14.94 5.52 0.47
C THR A 150 -14.67 4.07 0.82
N TRP A 151 -14.28 3.81 2.05
CA TRP A 151 -13.88 2.49 2.52
C TRP A 151 -14.87 1.92 3.52
N THR A 152 -15.23 0.65 3.34
CA THR A 152 -16.00 -0.14 4.32
C THR A 152 -15.11 -1.24 4.89
N THR A 153 -15.04 -1.33 6.21
CA THR A 153 -14.11 -2.21 6.93
C THR A 153 -14.81 -3.45 7.46
N PHE A 154 -14.18 -4.61 7.29
CA PHE A 154 -14.61 -5.87 7.93
C PHE A 154 -14.39 -5.80 9.45
N PRO A 155 -15.38 -6.19 10.28
CA PRO A 155 -15.17 -6.29 11.71
C PRO A 155 -14.08 -7.32 12.05
N CYS A 156 -12.94 -6.88 12.55
CA CYS A 156 -11.82 -7.74 12.92
C CYS A 156 -11.76 -7.99 14.45
N GLN A 157 -11.82 -9.27 14.86
CA GLN A 157 -11.73 -9.71 16.25
C GLN A 157 -10.29 -10.03 16.68
N ALA A 158 -9.44 -9.02 16.76
CA ALA A 158 -8.00 -9.20 17.01
C ALA A 158 -7.64 -9.84 18.37
N ASP A 159 -8.54 -9.81 19.35
CA ASP A 159 -8.32 -10.29 20.72
C ASP A 159 -8.91 -11.68 21.01
N ALA A 160 -9.61 -12.30 20.05
CA ALA A 160 -10.25 -13.59 20.22
C ALA A 160 -9.93 -14.54 19.07
N TYR A 161 -9.27 -15.67 19.35
CA TYR A 161 -9.12 -16.76 18.38
C TYR A 161 -10.52 -17.27 17.96
N PRO A 162 -10.80 -17.47 16.65
CA PRO A 162 -9.84 -17.58 15.55
C PRO A 162 -9.55 -16.27 14.79
N TYR A 163 -9.69 -15.09 15.40
CA TYR A 163 -9.45 -13.78 14.78
C TYR A 163 -10.38 -13.52 13.60
N GLU A 164 -11.67 -13.84 13.77
CA GLU A 164 -12.69 -13.66 12.73
C GLU A 164 -12.67 -12.24 12.16
N GLY A 165 -12.73 -12.15 10.83
CA GLY A 165 -12.70 -10.89 10.07
C GLY A 165 -11.34 -10.17 10.04
N CYS A 166 -10.29 -10.76 10.59
CA CYS A 166 -8.90 -10.28 10.41
C CYS A 166 -8.19 -11.12 9.34
N ALA A 167 -7.26 -10.50 8.62
CA ALA A 167 -6.26 -11.23 7.84
C ALA A 167 -5.03 -11.52 8.69
N GLY A 168 -4.17 -12.44 8.26
CA GLY A 168 -2.83 -12.66 8.84
C GLY A 168 -2.75 -13.78 9.87
N TRP A 169 -3.63 -14.79 9.84
CA TRP A 169 -3.57 -15.90 10.81
C TRP A 169 -3.75 -17.30 10.23
N ARG A 170 -4.33 -17.46 9.03
CA ARG A 170 -4.39 -18.76 8.35
C ARG A 170 -3.14 -18.97 7.49
N PRO A 171 -2.36 -20.05 7.71
CA PRO A 171 -1.18 -20.33 6.90
C PRO A 171 -1.49 -20.31 5.39
N VAL A 172 -0.61 -19.71 4.61
CA VAL A 172 -0.73 -19.65 3.14
C VAL A 172 -0.20 -20.96 2.56
N LEU A 173 -1.06 -21.69 1.84
CA LEU A 173 -0.76 -22.99 1.25
C LEU A 173 -0.66 -22.93 -0.27
N ALA A 174 -1.35 -21.95 -0.88
CA ALA A 174 -1.27 -21.71 -2.30
C ALA A 174 0.11 -21.18 -2.69
N THR A 175 0.55 -21.63 -3.86
CA THR A 175 1.80 -21.27 -4.52
C THR A 175 1.50 -20.92 -5.98
N PRO A 176 2.46 -20.40 -6.76
CA PRO A 176 2.26 -20.15 -8.19
C PRO A 176 1.81 -21.38 -8.99
N ASP A 177 2.17 -22.59 -8.52
CA ASP A 177 1.82 -23.86 -9.16
C ASP A 177 0.42 -24.36 -8.79
N SER A 178 -0.31 -23.67 -7.91
CA SER A 178 -1.63 -24.11 -7.43
C SER A 178 -2.75 -23.98 -8.47
N GLY A 179 -2.52 -23.24 -9.56
CA GLY A 179 -3.54 -22.99 -10.58
C GLY A 179 -4.82 -22.44 -9.96
N GLU A 180 -5.99 -22.97 -10.35
CA GLU A 180 -7.28 -22.55 -9.78
C GLU A 180 -7.40 -22.77 -8.25
N GLY A 181 -6.54 -23.60 -7.66
CA GLY A 181 -6.51 -23.83 -6.22
C GLY A 181 -6.20 -22.57 -5.41
N MET A 182 -5.49 -21.59 -5.97
CA MET A 182 -5.20 -20.32 -5.29
C MET A 182 -6.44 -19.45 -5.06
N PHE A 183 -7.52 -19.70 -5.80
CA PHE A 183 -8.79 -18.98 -5.68
C PHE A 183 -9.84 -19.77 -4.90
N ASN A 184 -9.49 -20.87 -4.25
CA ASN A 184 -10.42 -21.68 -3.47
C ASN A 184 -10.13 -21.51 -1.96
N PRO A 185 -11.02 -20.83 -1.20
CA PRO A 185 -10.87 -20.59 0.24
C PRO A 185 -10.66 -21.85 1.11
N GLU A 186 -11.10 -23.02 0.62
CA GLU A 186 -10.98 -24.29 1.34
C GLU A 186 -9.56 -24.88 1.30
N VAL A 187 -8.76 -24.53 0.28
CA VAL A 187 -7.44 -25.16 0.04
C VAL A 187 -6.29 -24.18 -0.10
N ALA A 188 -6.56 -22.92 -0.46
CA ALA A 188 -5.51 -21.92 -0.69
C ALA A 188 -4.75 -21.52 0.58
N GLY A 189 -5.34 -21.74 1.75
CA GLY A 189 -4.90 -21.06 2.97
C GLY A 189 -5.29 -19.58 2.92
N GLY A 190 -4.55 -18.72 3.62
CA GLY A 190 -4.87 -17.29 3.71
C GLY A 190 -6.25 -17.02 4.33
N ASP A 191 -6.64 -15.76 4.39
CA ASP A 191 -7.84 -15.33 5.11
C ASP A 191 -8.92 -14.86 4.12
N PRO A 192 -10.08 -15.53 4.08
CA PRO A 192 -11.11 -15.27 3.08
C PRO A 192 -12.14 -14.27 3.60
N PHE A 193 -12.70 -13.47 2.69
CA PHE A 193 -13.63 -12.37 2.99
C PHE A 193 -14.84 -12.41 2.06
N ASP A 194 -16.03 -12.23 2.64
CA ASP A 194 -17.34 -12.31 1.95
C ASP A 194 -18.02 -10.92 1.99
N LEU A 195 -18.28 -10.33 0.82
CA LEU A 195 -18.88 -9.00 0.72
C LEU A 195 -20.30 -8.93 1.29
N ALA A 196 -21.01 -10.05 1.36
CA ALA A 196 -22.34 -10.12 1.97
C ALA A 196 -22.32 -9.74 3.45
N GLU A 197 -21.19 -9.94 4.15
CA GLU A 197 -21.01 -9.50 5.55
C GLU A 197 -21.11 -7.98 5.70
N LEU A 198 -20.71 -7.25 4.66
CA LEU A 198 -20.77 -5.79 4.60
C LEU A 198 -22.03 -5.26 3.90
N GLY A 199 -22.83 -6.16 3.30
CA GLY A 199 -23.98 -5.78 2.47
C GLY A 199 -23.59 -5.06 1.18
N LEU A 200 -22.40 -5.34 0.65
CA LEU A 200 -21.89 -4.79 -0.60
C LEU A 200 -22.06 -5.81 -1.72
N SER A 201 -22.46 -5.37 -2.92
CA SER A 201 -22.60 -6.26 -4.07
C SER A 201 -21.34 -6.34 -4.93
N GLU A 202 -20.51 -5.28 -4.90
CA GLU A 202 -19.35 -5.14 -5.77
C GLU A 202 -18.36 -4.12 -5.23
N VAL A 203 -17.06 -4.40 -5.35
CA VAL A 203 -15.95 -3.49 -5.00
C VAL A 203 -14.79 -3.63 -5.99
N ARG A 204 -13.91 -2.62 -6.04
CA ARG A 204 -12.74 -2.58 -6.95
C ARG A 204 -11.41 -2.70 -6.21
N PHE A 205 -11.37 -2.28 -4.96
CA PHE A 205 -10.14 -2.15 -4.20
C PHE A 205 -10.24 -2.89 -2.88
N VAL A 206 -9.12 -3.49 -2.49
CA VAL A 206 -8.92 -4.07 -1.16
C VAL A 206 -7.76 -3.33 -0.51
N ARG A 207 -7.93 -2.99 0.77
CA ARG A 207 -6.92 -2.33 1.58
C ARG A 207 -6.67 -3.10 2.85
N VAL A 208 -5.40 -3.31 3.14
CA VAL A 208 -4.93 -4.01 4.33
C VAL A 208 -4.13 -3.04 5.18
N ARG A 209 -4.44 -2.99 6.46
CA ARG A 209 -3.72 -2.18 7.44
C ARG A 209 -3.19 -3.08 8.56
N ASP A 210 -1.91 -2.97 8.88
CA ASP A 210 -1.35 -3.64 10.05
C ASP A 210 -2.02 -3.17 11.34
N ILE A 211 -2.45 -4.12 12.17
CA ILE A 211 -2.98 -3.86 13.51
C ILE A 211 -2.21 -4.63 14.60
N SER A 212 -1.20 -5.41 14.21
CA SER A 212 -0.33 -6.11 15.15
C SER A 212 0.56 -5.16 15.91
N ASN A 213 1.07 -4.13 15.22
CA ASN A 213 1.88 -3.07 15.80
C ASN A 213 3.12 -3.59 16.57
N PHE A 214 3.69 -4.72 16.13
CA PHE A 214 4.94 -5.29 16.64
C PHE A 214 5.86 -5.71 15.49
N GLY A 215 7.04 -6.24 15.82
CA GLY A 215 8.03 -6.74 14.85
C GLY A 215 9.33 -5.95 14.88
N ALA A 216 10.36 -6.51 14.24
CA ALA A 216 11.70 -5.92 14.20
C ALA A 216 11.83 -4.91 13.04
N ALA A 217 12.91 -4.13 13.03
CA ALA A 217 13.18 -3.24 11.90
C ALA A 217 13.17 -4.04 10.58
N ASP A 218 12.69 -3.39 9.53
CA ASP A 218 12.45 -3.90 8.19
C ASP A 218 11.39 -5.01 8.05
N THR A 219 11.03 -5.71 9.13
CA THR A 219 10.14 -6.89 9.12
C THR A 219 8.96 -6.73 10.07
N ALA A 220 8.56 -5.49 10.35
CA ALA A 220 7.48 -5.24 11.29
C ALA A 220 6.12 -5.25 10.60
N GLY A 221 5.12 -5.77 11.31
CA GLY A 221 3.72 -5.70 10.92
C GLY A 221 3.37 -6.71 9.84
N PHE A 222 2.15 -6.61 9.33
CA PHE A 222 1.62 -7.50 8.30
C PHE A 222 2.58 -7.69 7.11
N ASP A 223 2.93 -8.94 6.80
CA ASP A 223 3.78 -9.33 5.68
C ASP A 223 2.90 -9.75 4.48
N LEU A 224 2.52 -8.79 3.63
CA LEU A 224 1.61 -9.06 2.51
C LEU A 224 2.30 -9.87 1.39
N ASP A 225 1.78 -11.05 1.09
CA ASP A 225 2.16 -11.89 -0.06
C ASP A 225 1.31 -11.53 -1.29
N ALA A 226 -0.01 -11.72 -1.19
CA ALA A 226 -0.92 -11.50 -2.32
C ALA A 226 -2.37 -11.26 -1.88
N ILE A 227 -3.21 -10.84 -2.84
CA ILE A 227 -4.67 -10.87 -2.71
C ILE A 227 -5.25 -11.50 -3.97
N ALA A 228 -6.18 -12.44 -3.82
CA ALA A 228 -6.81 -13.13 -4.94
C ALA A 228 -8.34 -13.08 -4.90
N ILE A 229 -8.95 -12.89 -6.07
CA ILE A 229 -10.40 -12.83 -6.27
C ILE A 229 -10.96 -14.23 -6.52
N VAL A 230 -11.88 -14.65 -5.64
CA VAL A 230 -12.70 -15.86 -5.80
C VAL A 230 -13.82 -15.60 -6.80
N ASN A 231 -14.58 -14.51 -6.62
CA ASN A 231 -15.73 -14.13 -7.45
C ASN A 231 -15.45 -12.84 -8.26
N PRO A 232 -14.86 -12.94 -9.47
CA PRO A 232 -14.56 -11.77 -10.29
C PRO A 232 -15.72 -11.39 -11.22
N SER A 233 -15.88 -10.08 -11.47
CA SER A 233 -16.62 -9.54 -12.62
C SER A 233 -15.74 -8.60 -13.45
N ARG A 234 -16.12 -8.37 -14.70
CA ARG A 234 -15.55 -7.35 -15.59
C ARG A 234 -16.44 -6.12 -15.65
#